data_AF-A0A968TMN1-F1
#
_entry.id   AF-A0A968TMN1-F1
#
_cell.length_a   1.000
_cell.length_b   1.000
_cell.length_c   1.000
_cell.angle_alpha   90.00
_cell.angle_beta   90.00
_cell.angle_gamma   90.00
#
_symmetry.space_group_name_H-M   'P 1'
#
loop_
_entity.id
_entity.type
_entity.pdbx_description
1 polymer ?
#
loop_
_entity_poly.entity_id
_entity_poly.type
_entity_poly.pdbx_seq_one_letter_code
_entity_poly.pdbx_strand_id
1 'polypeptide(L)'
;MVEKGFNSDVSWRGTEYHVQTEDWGRQNPYLVSRVFHNGAVVKSIKTAYHEVLPKGPVTQTEAIRLAMKIQHQQILDLLLSGKLL
;
A
#
# COMPACT_ATOMS: atom_id res chain seq x y z
N MET A 1 5.63 -11.65 15.56
CA MET A 1 5.08 -12.01 14.25
C MET A 1 5.01 -10.73 13.43
N VAL A 2 5.81 -10.60 12.37
CA VAL A 2 5.76 -9.43 11.49
C VAL A 2 4.49 -9.55 10.65
N GLU A 3 3.58 -8.61 10.80
CA GLU A 3 2.40 -8.51 9.92
C GLU A 3 2.85 -8.35 8.47
N LYS A 4 2.32 -9.19 7.56
CA LYS A 4 2.80 -9.34 6.17
C LYS A 4 2.43 -8.17 5.24
N GLY A 5 1.57 -7.25 5.67
CA GLY A 5 1.06 -6.15 4.86
C GLY A 5 -0.23 -5.56 5.43
N PHE A 6 -0.76 -4.53 4.78
CA PHE A 6 -2.09 -3.99 5.07
C PHE A 6 -3.08 -4.47 4.00
N ASN A 7 -4.25 -4.94 4.44
CA ASN A 7 -5.32 -5.43 3.57
C ASN A 7 -6.64 -4.76 3.95
N SER A 8 -7.47 -4.43 2.96
CA SER A 8 -8.83 -3.92 3.18
C SER A 8 -9.71 -4.29 2.00
N ASP A 9 -10.92 -4.76 2.29
CA ASP A 9 -12.00 -4.90 1.32
C ASP A 9 -12.86 -3.64 1.36
N VAL A 10 -13.11 -3.03 0.20
CA VAL A 10 -13.90 -1.81 0.07
C VAL A 10 -14.83 -1.87 -1.13
N SER A 11 -16.00 -1.22 -1.02
CA SER A 11 -16.94 -1.06 -2.11
C SER A 11 -16.94 0.39 -2.61
N TRP A 12 -16.81 0.58 -3.92
CA TRP A 12 -16.98 1.87 -4.57
C TRP A 12 -17.96 1.73 -5.73
N ARG A 13 -19.04 2.53 -5.71
CA ARG A 13 -20.12 2.52 -6.72
C ARG A 13 -20.69 1.11 -7.00
N GLY A 14 -20.84 0.30 -5.95
CA GLY A 14 -21.37 -1.07 -6.05
C GLY A 14 -20.38 -2.10 -6.59
N THR A 15 -19.13 -1.71 -6.84
CA THR A 15 -18.04 -2.63 -7.22
C THR A 15 -17.15 -2.90 -6.02
N GLU A 16 -16.89 -4.17 -5.73
CA GLU A 16 -15.99 -4.59 -4.65
C GLU A 16 -14.54 -4.63 -5.14
N TYR A 17 -13.66 -4.14 -4.27
CA TYR A 17 -12.21 -4.14 -4.46
C TYR A 17 -11.51 -4.65 -3.21
N HIS A 18 -10.43 -5.40 -3.44
CA HIS A 18 -9.48 -5.74 -2.39
C HIS A 18 -8.22 -4.89 -2.57
N VAL A 19 -7.79 -4.20 -1.53
CA VAL A 19 -6.55 -3.42 -1.53
C VAL A 19 -5.55 -4.08 -0.62
N GLN A 20 -4.36 -4.36 -1.14
CA GLN A 20 -3.23 -4.92 -0.40
C GLN A 20 -2.04 -3.95 -0.49
N THR A 21 -1.24 -3.85 0.57
CA THR A 21 0.02 -3.09 0.58
C THR A 21 1.12 -3.86 1.29
N GLU A 22 2.23 -4.06 0.59
CA GLU A 22 3.35 -4.92 0.99
C GLU A 22 4.67 -4.15 1.01
N ASP A 23 5.60 -4.62 1.84
CA ASP A 23 7.01 -4.26 1.77
C ASP A 23 7.78 -5.32 0.98
N TRP A 24 8.50 -4.91 -0.07
CA TRP A 24 9.33 -5.81 -0.89
C TRP A 24 10.79 -5.90 -0.41
N GLY A 25 11.14 -5.22 0.68
CA GLY A 25 12.40 -5.37 1.41
C GLY A 25 13.59 -4.67 0.76
N ARG A 26 14.74 -4.68 1.45
CA ARG A 26 15.92 -3.90 1.05
C ARG A 26 16.53 -4.25 -0.31
N GLN A 27 16.38 -5.49 -0.78
CA GLN A 27 16.85 -5.90 -2.11
C GLN A 27 16.00 -5.30 -3.24
N ASN A 28 14.74 -4.95 -2.93
CA ASN A 28 13.80 -4.33 -3.85
C ASN A 28 13.02 -3.26 -3.08
N PRO A 29 13.67 -2.11 -2.75
CA PRO A 29 13.29 -1.21 -1.67
C PRO A 29 12.06 -0.35 -2.02
N TYR A 30 10.91 -1.02 -2.05
CA TYR A 30 9.65 -0.44 -2.44
C TYR A 30 8.51 -0.91 -1.55
N LEU A 31 7.57 0.01 -1.35
CA LEU A 31 6.24 -0.30 -0.85
C LEU A 31 5.31 -0.45 -2.04
N VAL A 32 4.60 -1.57 -2.11
CA VAL A 32 3.76 -1.91 -3.26
C VAL A 32 2.32 -2.07 -2.81
N SER A 33 1.44 -1.24 -3.36
CA SER A 33 0.00 -1.40 -3.23
C SER A 33 -0.59 -2.03 -4.48
N ARG A 34 -1.51 -2.97 -4.30
CA ARG A 34 -2.27 -3.61 -5.38
C ARG A 34 -3.75 -3.49 -5.08
N VAL A 35 -4.51 -3.09 -6.10
CA VAL A 35 -5.96 -3.10 -6.08
C VAL A 35 -6.41 -4.27 -6.95
N PHE A 36 -7.25 -5.13 -6.39
CA PHE A 36 -7.81 -6.27 -7.06
C PHE A 36 -9.32 -6.08 -7.26
N HIS A 37 -9.81 -6.58 -8.38
CA HIS A 37 -11.23 -6.76 -8.64
C HIS A 37 -11.42 -8.17 -9.20
N ASN A 38 -12.31 -8.97 -8.58
CA ASN A 38 -12.53 -10.37 -8.95
C ASN A 38 -11.24 -11.20 -9.07
N GLY A 39 -10.29 -10.98 -8.15
CA GLY A 39 -8.99 -11.68 -8.13
C GLY A 39 -7.95 -11.18 -9.13
N ALA A 40 -8.31 -10.29 -10.06
CA ALA A 40 -7.36 -9.69 -11.00
C ALA A 40 -6.80 -8.37 -10.46
N VAL A 41 -5.50 -8.14 -10.63
CA VAL A 41 -4.89 -6.83 -10.32
C VAL A 41 -5.35 -5.81 -11.35
N VAL A 42 -6.10 -4.80 -10.92
CA VAL A 42 -6.56 -3.69 -11.77
C VAL A 42 -5.67 -2.46 -11.66
N LYS A 43 -4.92 -2.32 -10.55
CA LYS A 43 -3.95 -1.25 -10.36
C LYS A 43 -2.79 -1.72 -9.48
N SER A 44 -1.58 -1.27 -9.82
CA SER A 44 -0.41 -1.41 -8.95
C SER A 44 0.26 -0.05 -8.78
N ILE A 45 0.60 0.29 -7.54
CA ILE A 45 1.31 1.51 -7.14
C ILE A 45 2.56 1.06 -6.42
N LYS A 46 3.70 1.63 -6.81
CA LYS A 46 5.02 1.28 -6.29
C LYS A 46 5.72 2.57 -5.89
N THR A 47 6.09 2.67 -4.62
CA THR A 47 6.73 3.86 -4.04
C THR A 47 8.08 3.45 -3.46
N ALA A 48 9.16 4.13 -3.85
CA ALA A 48 10.49 3.77 -3.35
C ALA A 48 10.66 4.18 -1.89
N TYR A 49 11.44 3.41 -1.13
CA TYR A 49 11.75 3.73 0.27
C TYR A 49 12.26 5.16 0.46
N HIS A 50 13.11 5.65 -0.44
CA HIS A 50 13.72 6.97 -0.31
C HIS A 50 12.72 8.13 -0.44
N GLU A 51 11.51 7.87 -0.95
CA GLU A 51 10.44 8.86 -1.07
C GLU A 51 9.62 8.98 0.22
N VAL A 52 9.55 7.89 1.02
CA VAL A 52 8.61 7.77 2.15
C VAL A 52 9.28 7.59 3.51
N LEU A 53 10.57 7.25 3.54
CA LEU A 53 11.33 7.11 4.78
C LEU A 53 12.19 8.36 5.03
N PRO A 54 12.01 9.04 6.17
CA PRO A 54 12.83 10.21 6.52
C PRO A 54 14.30 9.82 6.72
N LYS A 55 15.22 10.74 6.36
CA LYS A 55 16.66 10.57 6.60
C LYS A 55 16.95 10.61 8.11
N GLY A 56 17.18 9.45 8.73
CA GLY A 56 17.54 9.32 10.15
C GLY A 56 17.76 7.86 10.57
N PRO A 57 18.36 7.59 11.74
CA PRO A 57 18.56 6.24 12.24
C PRO A 57 17.24 5.72 12.78
N VAL A 58 16.36 5.27 11.90
CA VAL A 58 15.12 4.61 12.30
C VAL A 58 15.39 3.12 12.32
N THR A 59 15.12 2.49 13.45
CA THR A 59 14.82 1.06 13.54
C THR A 59 13.80 0.73 12.42
N GLN A 60 14.32 0.25 11.29
CA GLN A 60 13.67 0.37 9.98
C GLN A 60 12.27 -0.23 9.90
N THR A 61 11.96 -1.20 10.76
CA THR A 61 10.68 -1.91 10.77
C THR A 61 9.49 -1.00 11.09
N GLU A 62 9.61 -0.09 12.06
CA GLU A 62 8.49 0.77 12.47
C GLU A 62 8.23 1.88 11.45
N ALA A 63 9.29 2.46 10.89
CA ALA A 63 9.19 3.46 9.84
C ALA A 63 8.57 2.89 8.55
N ILE A 64 9.03 1.71 8.12
CA ILE A 64 8.47 1.01 6.96
C ILE A 64 6.99 0.71 7.20
N ARG A 65 6.64 0.19 8.37
CA ARG A 65 5.25 -0.12 8.71
C ARG A 65 4.36 1.11 8.75
N LEU A 66 4.84 2.24 9.27
CA LEU A 66 4.12 3.51 9.24
C LEU A 66 3.94 4.02 7.80
N ALA A 67 4.99 4.00 6.99
CA ALA A 67 4.93 4.39 5.58
C ALA A 67 3.95 3.51 4.78
N MET A 68 3.95 2.20 5.03
CA MET A 68 2.98 1.27 4.44
C MET A 68 1.54 1.62 4.83
N LYS A 69 1.29 1.94 6.11
CA LYS A 69 -0.04 2.34 6.59
C LYS A 69 -0.51 3.62 5.89
N ILE A 70 0.38 4.61 5.79
CA ILE A 70 0.09 5.90 5.12
C ILE A 70 -0.26 5.65 3.65
N GLN A 71 0.58 4.91 2.93
CA GLN A 71 0.32 4.58 1.52
C GLN A 71 -0.99 3.81 1.37
N HIS A 72 -1.26 2.82 2.22
CA HIS A 72 -2.51 2.05 2.18
C HIS A 72 -3.74 2.95 2.32
N GLN A 73 -3.76 3.83 3.31
CA GLN A 73 -4.87 4.76 3.50
C GLN A 73 -5.04 5.71 2.29
N GLN A 74 -3.95 6.22 1.73
CA GLN A 74 -3.99 7.06 0.54
C GLN A 74 -4.61 6.33 -0.66
N ILE A 75 -4.29 5.04 -0.85
CA ILE A 75 -4.89 4.22 -1.91
C ILE A 75 -6.40 4.06 -1.69
N LEU A 76 -6.84 3.80 -0.45
CA LEU A 76 -8.26 3.73 -0.13
C LEU A 76 -8.98 5.05 -0.41
N ASP A 77 -8.41 6.18 0.01
CA ASP A 77 -9.00 7.51 -0.19
C ASP A 77 -9.10 7.85 -1.70
N LEU A 78 -8.05 7.55 -2.47
CA LEU A 78 -8.05 7.76 -3.93
C LEU A 78 -9.06 6.85 -4.64
N LEU A 79 -9.20 5.60 -4.19
CA LEU A 79 -10.17 4.66 -4.75
C LEU A 79 -11.60 5.12 -4.47
N LEU A 80 -11.92 5.43 -3.21
CA LEU A 80 -13.27 5.84 -2.79
C LEU A 80 -13.67 7.21 -3.35
N SER A 81 -12.70 8.10 -3.62
CA SER A 81 -12.94 9.36 -4.31
C SER A 81 -13.02 9.23 -5.84
N GLY A 82 -12.81 8.04 -6.40
CA GLY A 82 -12.85 7.79 -7.84
C GLY A 82 -11.69 8.42 -8.63
N LYS A 83 -10.54 8.63 -7.97
CA LYS A 83 -9.34 9.24 -8.57
C LYS A 83 -8.25 8.22 -8.90
N LEU A 84 -8.41 6.96 -8.51
CA LEU A 84 -7.40 5.91 -8.67
C LEU A 84 -7.57 5.06 -9.94
N LEU A 85 -8.82 4.70 -10.22
CA LEU A 85 -9.26 3.83 -11.32
C LEU A 85 -9.97 4.65 -12.39
#